data_AF-A0A2W2I8E8-F1
#
_entry.id   AF-A0A2W2I8E8-F1
#
_cell.length_a   1.000
_cell.length_b   1.000
_cell.length_c   1.000
_cell.angle_alpha   90.00
_cell.angle_beta   90.00
_cell.angle_gamma   90.00
#
_symmetry.space_group_name_H-M   'P 1'
#
loop_
_entity.id
_entity.type
_entity.pdbx_description
1 polymer ?
#
loop_
_entity_poly.entity_id
_entity_poly.type
_entity_poly.pdbx_seq_one_letter_code
_entity_poly.pdbx_strand_id
1 'polypeptide(L)'
;PTAGAGGHHDVATAVDEVKRLLGEGRITQAVDILGAILPAAAAQHGEHSPVVRTLRKQYAATLMDDGQYRRALPELRRLADERAAEAGPADPQSLRFRYDAAQCLEQLGEPAAALTEYRALLPYFENRFAENPYTAADPDLPFELRRRIGHLLLALGDRAAAHDTLLRLLHDAERRHGPGHPLPGEVRRTLQWLGQVHG
;
A
#
# COMPACT_ATOMS: atom_id res chain seq x y z
N PRO A 1 -9.76 -43.28 14.50
CA PRO A 1 -8.96 -42.05 14.69
C PRO A 1 -7.67 -42.09 13.86
N THR A 2 -7.69 -41.45 12.68
CA THR A 2 -6.49 -41.02 11.93
C THR A 2 -6.92 -40.04 10.82
N ALA A 3 -7.24 -38.80 11.20
CA ALA A 3 -7.40 -37.69 10.27
C ALA A 3 -6.62 -36.51 10.85
N GLY A 4 -5.49 -36.16 10.25
CA GLY A 4 -4.66 -35.07 10.78
C GLY A 4 -3.33 -34.81 10.07
N ALA A 5 -2.81 -35.72 9.24
CA ALA A 5 -1.50 -35.55 8.63
C ALA A 5 -1.49 -34.93 7.21
N GLY A 6 -2.64 -34.86 6.52
CA GLY A 6 -2.70 -34.49 5.09
C GLY A 6 -2.67 -32.98 4.80
N GLY A 7 -3.20 -32.13 5.68
CA GLY A 7 -3.43 -30.71 5.36
C GLY A 7 -2.20 -29.79 5.52
N HIS A 8 -1.31 -30.10 6.47
CA HIS A 8 -0.04 -29.34 6.60
C HIS A 8 0.92 -29.58 5.42
N HIS A 9 0.87 -30.77 4.83
CA HIS A 9 1.66 -31.10 3.65
C HIS A 9 1.17 -30.30 2.43
N ASP A 10 -0.15 -30.09 2.30
CA ASP A 10 -0.75 -29.33 1.21
C ASP A 10 -0.34 -27.84 1.23
N VAL A 11 -0.44 -27.17 2.39
CA VAL A 11 -0.06 -25.75 2.50
C VAL A 11 1.44 -25.55 2.30
N ALA A 12 2.29 -26.41 2.87
CA ALA A 12 3.74 -26.29 2.72
C ALA A 12 4.18 -26.50 1.27
N THR A 13 3.65 -27.53 0.60
CA THR A 13 3.93 -27.80 -0.82
C THR A 13 3.44 -26.67 -1.71
N ALA A 14 2.24 -26.13 -1.46
CA ALA A 14 1.72 -24.98 -2.19
C ALA A 14 2.61 -23.73 -2.03
N VAL A 15 3.12 -23.47 -0.82
CA VAL A 15 4.01 -22.34 -0.56
C VAL A 15 5.34 -22.49 -1.30
N ASP A 16 5.92 -23.69 -1.35
CA ASP A 16 7.17 -23.92 -2.08
C ASP A 16 6.99 -23.81 -3.60
N GLU A 17 5.86 -24.28 -4.13
CA GLU A 17 5.49 -24.10 -5.53
C GLU A 17 5.28 -22.62 -5.88
N VAL A 18 4.61 -21.86 -5.01
CA VAL A 18 4.45 -20.40 -5.17
C VAL A 18 5.81 -19.71 -5.22
N LYS A 19 6.75 -20.04 -4.32
CA LYS A 19 8.10 -19.45 -4.35
C LYS A 19 8.80 -19.73 -5.68
N ARG A 20 8.69 -20.97 -6.19
CA ARG A 20 9.27 -21.35 -7.48
C ARG A 20 8.67 -20.53 -8.62
N LEU A 21 7.34 -20.42 -8.68
CA LEU A 21 6.63 -19.63 -9.69
C LEU A 21 6.99 -18.15 -9.66
N LEU A 22 7.10 -17.56 -8.47
CA LEU A 22 7.52 -16.17 -8.31
C LEU A 22 8.97 -15.95 -8.79
N GLY A 23 9.87 -16.90 -8.51
CA GLY A 23 11.24 -16.88 -9.03
C GLY A 23 11.32 -16.97 -10.56
N GLU A 24 10.33 -17.62 -11.19
CA GLU A 24 10.18 -17.72 -12.65
C GLU A 24 9.42 -16.53 -13.27
N GLY A 25 8.96 -15.56 -12.47
CA GLY A 25 8.13 -14.45 -12.93
C GLY A 25 6.70 -14.84 -13.32
N ARG A 26 6.24 -16.02 -12.92
CA ARG A 26 4.90 -16.57 -13.21
C ARG A 26 3.89 -16.12 -12.16
N ILE A 27 3.73 -14.81 -12.03
CA ILE A 27 2.99 -14.16 -10.92
C ILE A 27 1.52 -14.58 -10.89
N THR A 28 0.82 -14.57 -12.03
CA THR A 28 -0.60 -14.96 -12.10
C THR A 28 -0.84 -16.39 -11.60
N GLN A 29 0.07 -17.32 -11.89
CA GLN A 29 -0.06 -18.71 -11.43
C GLN A 29 0.19 -18.84 -9.93
N ALA A 30 1.11 -18.02 -9.39
CA ALA A 30 1.29 -17.92 -7.94
C ALA A 30 0.03 -17.37 -7.26
N VAL A 31 -0.64 -16.36 -7.84
CA VAL A 31 -1.93 -15.85 -7.35
C VAL A 31 -2.97 -16.96 -7.28
N ASP A 32 -3.08 -17.78 -8.32
CA ASP A 32 -4.11 -18.83 -8.40
C ASP A 32 -3.90 -19.90 -7.31
N ILE A 33 -2.65 -20.33 -7.08
CA ILE A 33 -2.34 -21.29 -6.01
C ILE A 33 -2.63 -20.70 -4.64
N LEU A 34 -2.18 -19.47 -4.38
CA LEU A 34 -2.42 -18.78 -3.10
C LEU A 34 -3.92 -18.60 -2.84
N GLY A 35 -4.69 -18.22 -3.86
CA GLY A 35 -6.14 -18.06 -3.77
C GLY A 35 -6.88 -19.37 -3.53
N ALA A 36 -6.39 -20.48 -4.09
CA ALA A 36 -6.97 -21.80 -3.91
C ALA A 36 -6.69 -22.39 -2.51
N ILE A 37 -5.48 -22.20 -1.98
CA ILE A 37 -5.06 -22.82 -0.71
C ILE A 37 -5.49 -22.01 0.53
N LEU A 38 -5.70 -20.69 0.39
CA LEU A 38 -6.06 -19.81 1.52
C LEU A 38 -7.36 -20.24 2.25
N PRO A 39 -8.48 -20.56 1.58
CA PRO A 39 -9.69 -21.04 2.26
C PRO A 39 -9.48 -22.38 2.99
N ALA A 40 -8.70 -23.30 2.40
CA ALA A 40 -8.40 -24.59 3.02
C ALA A 40 -7.55 -24.42 4.28
N ALA A 41 -6.51 -23.58 4.20
CA ALA A 41 -5.70 -23.23 5.36
C ALA A 41 -6.53 -22.56 6.46
N ALA A 42 -7.48 -21.69 6.09
CA ALA A 42 -8.38 -21.03 7.03
C ALA A 42 -9.34 -21.99 7.73
N ALA A 43 -9.90 -22.96 7.00
CA ALA A 43 -10.75 -24.00 7.57
C ALA A 43 -9.97 -24.93 8.53
N GLN A 44 -8.70 -25.21 8.23
CA GLN A 44 -7.87 -26.12 9.02
C GLN A 44 -7.25 -25.46 10.26
N HIS A 45 -6.71 -24.26 10.12
CA HIS A 45 -5.94 -23.59 11.17
C HIS A 45 -6.73 -22.48 11.89
N GLY A 46 -7.86 -22.07 11.33
CA GLY A 46 -8.65 -20.93 11.80
C GLY A 46 -8.26 -19.63 11.09
N GLU A 47 -9.28 -18.80 10.84
CA GLU A 47 -9.20 -17.53 10.09
C GLU A 47 -8.16 -16.53 10.64
N HIS A 48 -7.88 -16.56 11.94
CA HIS A 48 -6.95 -15.66 12.61
C HIS A 48 -5.62 -16.33 12.98
N SER A 49 -5.35 -17.53 12.46
CA SER A 49 -4.10 -18.22 12.76
C SER A 49 -2.89 -17.53 12.11
N PRO A 50 -1.70 -17.62 12.72
CA PRO A 50 -0.47 -17.04 12.14
C PRO A 50 -0.15 -17.57 10.73
N VAL A 51 -0.46 -18.84 10.45
CA VAL A 51 -0.27 -19.47 9.14
C VAL A 51 -1.15 -18.80 8.09
N VAL A 52 -2.44 -18.66 8.37
CA VAL A 52 -3.42 -18.04 7.44
C VAL A 52 -3.09 -16.58 7.20
N ARG A 53 -2.68 -15.84 8.24
CA ARG A 53 -2.25 -14.44 8.09
C ARG A 53 -1.01 -14.29 7.22
N THR A 54 -0.03 -15.17 7.40
CA THR A 54 1.18 -15.17 6.57
C THR A 54 0.83 -15.44 5.10
N LEU A 55 -0.02 -16.43 4.86
CA LEU A 55 -0.48 -16.78 3.52
C LEU A 55 -1.31 -15.66 2.89
N ARG A 56 -2.21 -15.03 3.65
CA ARG A 56 -3.02 -13.89 3.22
C ARG A 56 -2.16 -12.68 2.86
N LYS A 57 -1.12 -12.39 3.66
CA LYS A 57 -0.13 -11.35 3.36
C LYS A 57 0.58 -11.62 2.05
N GLN A 58 1.02 -12.85 1.82
CA GLN A 58 1.66 -13.24 0.57
C GLN A 58 0.70 -13.11 -0.61
N TYR A 59 -0.54 -13.60 -0.47
CA TYR A 59 -1.58 -13.47 -1.49
C TYR A 59 -1.89 -12.02 -1.85
N ALA A 60 -2.08 -11.15 -0.85
CA ALA A 60 -2.31 -9.72 -1.08
C ALA A 60 -1.14 -9.06 -1.82
N ALA A 61 0.11 -9.36 -1.43
CA ALA A 61 1.29 -8.85 -2.12
C ALA A 61 1.38 -9.34 -3.57
N THR A 62 1.18 -10.65 -3.82
CA THR A 62 1.21 -11.21 -5.17
C THR A 62 0.08 -10.66 -6.05
N LEU A 63 -1.10 -10.40 -5.47
CA LEU A 63 -2.20 -9.72 -6.19
C LEU A 63 -1.82 -8.29 -6.58
N MET A 64 -1.10 -7.55 -5.72
CA MET A 64 -0.60 -6.21 -6.05
C MET A 64 0.41 -6.26 -7.21
N ASP A 65 1.34 -7.21 -7.16
CA ASP A 65 2.37 -7.39 -8.18
C ASP A 65 1.77 -7.80 -9.54
N ASP A 66 0.71 -8.60 -9.55
CA ASP A 66 -0.03 -9.01 -10.75
C ASP A 66 -1.02 -7.94 -11.25
N GLY A 67 -1.19 -6.83 -10.51
CA GLY A 67 -2.13 -5.76 -10.85
C GLY A 67 -3.61 -6.09 -10.58
N GLN A 68 -3.90 -7.12 -9.80
CA GLN A 68 -5.25 -7.56 -9.46
C GLN A 68 -5.83 -6.75 -8.27
N TYR A 69 -5.86 -5.42 -8.38
CA TYR A 69 -6.20 -4.49 -7.30
C TYR A 69 -7.58 -4.72 -6.67
N ARG A 70 -8.57 -5.12 -7.48
CA ARG A 70 -9.94 -5.40 -6.99
C ARG A 70 -9.97 -6.56 -6.00
N ARG A 71 -9.11 -7.56 -6.19
CA ARG A 71 -8.94 -8.71 -5.27
C ARG A 71 -8.01 -8.36 -4.11
N ALA A 72 -6.98 -7.53 -4.33
CA ALA A 72 -6.03 -7.14 -3.28
C ALA A 72 -6.67 -6.28 -2.20
N LEU A 73 -7.53 -5.32 -2.58
CA LEU A 73 -8.12 -4.34 -1.68
C LEU A 73 -8.81 -4.94 -0.42
N PRO A 74 -9.74 -5.92 -0.52
CA PRO A 74 -10.36 -6.51 0.67
C PRO A 74 -9.35 -7.25 1.56
N GLU A 75 -8.35 -7.89 0.98
CA GLU A 75 -7.31 -8.61 1.74
C GLU A 75 -6.41 -7.64 2.52
N LEU A 76 -6.01 -6.53 1.90
CA LEU A 76 -5.21 -5.48 2.53
C LEU A 76 -5.98 -4.79 3.66
N ARG A 77 -7.27 -4.48 3.47
CA ARG A 77 -8.12 -3.91 4.52
C ARG A 77 -8.22 -4.84 5.73
N ARG A 78 -8.47 -6.13 5.47
CA ARG A 78 -8.53 -7.14 6.54
C ARG A 78 -7.21 -7.24 7.31
N LEU A 79 -6.08 -7.30 6.60
CA LEU A 79 -4.76 -7.34 7.23
C LEU A 79 -4.46 -6.08 8.04
N ALA A 80 -4.87 -4.91 7.55
CA ALA A 80 -4.75 -3.64 8.26
C ALA A 80 -5.55 -3.65 9.57
N ASP A 81 -6.80 -4.08 9.52
CA ASP A 81 -7.72 -4.08 10.67
C ASP A 81 -7.31 -5.10 11.72
N GLU A 82 -6.92 -6.32 11.31
CA GLU A 82 -6.38 -7.32 12.23
C GLU A 82 -5.12 -6.80 12.95
N ARG A 83 -4.20 -6.17 12.22
CA ARG A 83 -2.97 -5.65 12.81
C ARG A 83 -3.22 -4.45 13.73
N ALA A 84 -4.18 -3.60 13.38
CA ALA A 84 -4.60 -2.47 14.21
C ALA A 84 -5.29 -2.92 15.50
N ALA A 85 -6.09 -3.99 15.44
CA ALA A 85 -6.71 -4.56 16.63
C ALA A 85 -5.68 -5.14 17.61
N GLU A 86 -4.55 -5.64 17.10
CA GLU A 86 -3.52 -6.30 17.92
C GLU A 86 -2.49 -5.35 18.53
N ALA A 87 -2.02 -4.36 17.77
CA ALA A 87 -0.97 -3.44 18.24
C ALA A 87 -1.35 -1.96 18.18
N GLY A 88 -2.63 -1.68 17.90
CA GLY A 88 -3.16 -0.33 17.85
C GLY A 88 -3.15 0.29 16.45
N PRO A 89 -3.92 1.38 16.26
CA PRO A 89 -4.17 2.00 14.95
C PRO A 89 -2.94 2.66 14.31
N ALA A 90 -1.89 2.92 15.09
CA ALA A 90 -0.62 3.51 14.61
C ALA A 90 0.46 2.45 14.31
N ASP A 91 0.12 1.15 14.34
CA ASP A 91 1.07 0.10 14.03
C ASP A 91 1.64 0.26 12.60
N PRO A 92 2.98 0.27 12.41
CA PRO A 92 3.59 0.52 11.11
C PRO A 92 3.15 -0.45 10.01
N GLN A 93 2.90 -1.72 10.35
CA GLN A 93 2.48 -2.72 9.38
C GLN A 93 1.01 -2.53 8.99
N SER A 94 0.15 -2.17 9.95
CA SER A 94 -1.25 -1.77 9.66
C SER A 94 -1.29 -0.56 8.71
N LEU A 95 -0.51 0.48 9.01
CA LEU A 95 -0.42 1.69 8.18
C LEU A 95 0.09 1.37 6.77
N ARG A 96 1.04 0.43 6.63
CA ARG A 96 1.51 -0.02 5.32
C ARG A 96 0.41 -0.70 4.51
N PHE A 97 -0.36 -1.60 5.11
CA PHE A 97 -1.48 -2.24 4.41
C PHE A 97 -2.56 -1.24 4.00
N ARG A 98 -2.84 -0.22 4.81
CA ARG A 98 -3.75 0.88 4.44
C ARG A 98 -3.21 1.71 3.29
N TYR A 99 -1.90 1.97 3.27
CA TYR A 99 -1.25 2.66 2.15
C TYR A 99 -1.40 1.85 0.85
N ASP A 100 -1.12 0.55 0.88
CA ASP A 100 -1.27 -0.34 -0.29
C ASP A 100 -2.75 -0.43 -0.72
N ALA A 101 -3.70 -0.40 0.23
CA ALA A 101 -5.15 -0.34 -0.05
C ALA A 101 -5.55 0.98 -0.74
N ALA A 102 -4.99 2.11 -0.31
CA ALA A 102 -5.18 3.40 -0.98
C ALA A 102 -4.64 3.38 -2.42
N GLN A 103 -3.49 2.72 -2.64
CA GLN A 103 -2.96 2.51 -3.99
C GLN A 103 -3.90 1.67 -4.86
N CYS A 104 -4.52 0.62 -4.29
CA CYS A 104 -5.55 -0.13 -5.02
C CYS A 104 -6.69 0.77 -5.48
N LEU A 105 -7.17 1.66 -4.60
CA LEU A 105 -8.26 2.59 -4.92
C LEU A 105 -7.88 3.54 -6.06
N GLU A 106 -6.64 4.05 -6.09
CA GLU A 106 -6.16 4.86 -7.22
C GLU A 106 -6.22 4.07 -8.53
N GLN A 107 -5.71 2.83 -8.54
CA GLN A 107 -5.67 1.99 -9.73
C GLN A 107 -7.05 1.53 -10.21
N LEU A 108 -8.01 1.44 -9.28
CA LEU A 108 -9.41 1.13 -9.57
C LEU A 108 -10.20 2.34 -10.07
N GLY A 109 -9.59 3.53 -10.14
CA GLY A 109 -10.26 4.75 -10.57
C GLY A 109 -11.20 5.33 -9.51
N GLU A 110 -10.88 5.14 -8.22
CA GLU A 110 -11.64 5.65 -7.08
C GLU A 110 -10.88 6.79 -6.36
N PRO A 111 -10.63 7.93 -7.02
CA PRO A 111 -9.74 8.97 -6.49
C PRO A 111 -10.23 9.62 -5.20
N ALA A 112 -11.55 9.74 -5.01
CA ALA A 112 -12.13 10.29 -3.77
C ALA A 112 -11.90 9.38 -2.55
N ALA A 113 -12.00 8.06 -2.74
CA ALA A 113 -11.73 7.08 -1.71
C ALA A 113 -10.24 7.06 -1.37
N ALA A 114 -9.37 7.00 -2.39
CA ALA A 114 -7.92 7.05 -2.21
C ALA A 114 -7.46 8.32 -1.48
N LEU A 115 -8.02 9.48 -1.85
CA LEU A 115 -7.72 10.76 -1.20
C LEU A 115 -8.07 10.74 0.30
N THR A 116 -9.21 10.17 0.66
CA THR A 116 -9.64 10.02 2.06
C THR A 116 -8.63 9.18 2.84
N GLU A 117 -8.22 8.04 2.30
CA GLU A 117 -7.24 7.15 2.93
C GLU A 117 -5.87 7.83 3.11
N TYR A 118 -5.35 8.48 2.06
CA TYR A 118 -4.04 9.16 2.16
C TYR A 118 -4.05 10.31 3.15
N ARG A 119 -5.14 11.08 3.23
CA ARG A 119 -5.29 12.14 4.24
C ARG A 119 -5.32 11.58 5.66
N ALA A 120 -5.94 10.41 5.87
CA ALA A 120 -5.95 9.75 7.17
C ALA A 120 -4.56 9.19 7.55
N LEU A 121 -3.78 8.74 6.56
CA LEU A 121 -2.45 8.16 6.78
C LEU A 121 -1.36 9.20 7.00
N LEU A 122 -1.44 10.35 6.34
CA LEU A 122 -0.38 11.35 6.30
C LEU A 122 0.14 11.76 7.71
N PRO A 123 -0.70 12.04 8.73
CA PRO A 123 -0.22 12.44 10.05
C PRO A 123 0.65 11.37 10.74
N TYR A 124 0.38 10.08 10.53
CA TYR A 124 1.17 9.01 11.14
C TYR A 124 2.59 8.96 10.59
N PHE A 125 2.74 9.16 9.27
CA PHE A 125 4.04 9.15 8.63
C PHE A 125 4.81 10.45 8.87
N GLU A 126 4.14 11.60 8.90
CA GLU A 126 4.75 12.88 9.25
C GLU A 126 5.27 12.90 10.69
N ASN A 127 4.47 12.43 11.65
CA ASN A 127 4.88 12.38 13.06
C ASN A 127 6.07 11.44 13.26
N ARG A 128 6.04 10.24 12.66
CA ARG A 128 7.14 9.28 12.75
C ARG A 128 8.42 9.83 12.11
N PHE A 129 8.30 10.51 10.97
CA PHE A 129 9.43 11.19 10.34
C PHE A 129 9.98 12.32 11.22
N ALA A 130 9.12 13.12 11.84
CA ALA A 130 9.52 14.21 12.73
C ALA A 130 10.20 13.72 14.02
N GLU A 131 9.72 12.60 14.60
CA GLU A 131 10.29 12.02 15.82
C GLU A 131 11.72 11.51 15.61
N ASN A 132 11.98 10.80 14.51
CA ASN A 132 13.32 10.33 14.18
C ASN A 132 13.53 10.14 12.66
N PRO A 133 14.00 11.19 11.96
CA PRO A 133 14.21 11.15 10.51
C PRO A 133 15.21 10.09 10.04
N TYR A 134 16.13 9.65 10.92
CA TYR A 134 17.21 8.71 10.59
C TYR A 134 16.81 7.24 10.77
N THR A 135 15.78 6.97 11.58
CA THR A 135 15.26 5.60 11.81
C THR A 135 13.88 5.39 11.20
N ALA A 136 13.31 6.41 10.56
CA ALA A 136 12.13 6.24 9.74
C ALA A 136 12.46 5.23 8.63
N ALA A 137 11.71 4.13 8.57
CA ALA A 137 11.93 3.07 7.60
C ALA A 137 11.82 3.57 6.15
N ASP A 138 11.09 4.67 5.95
CA ASP A 138 10.94 5.35 4.66
C ASP A 138 10.81 6.87 4.91
N PRO A 139 11.92 7.63 4.88
CA PRO A 139 11.91 9.07 5.14
C PRO A 139 11.24 9.89 4.02
N ASP A 140 11.03 9.29 2.84
CA ASP A 140 10.49 9.98 1.67
C ASP A 140 8.98 9.75 1.51
N LEU A 141 8.44 8.75 2.21
CA LEU A 141 7.02 8.41 2.18
C LEU A 141 6.07 9.60 2.47
N PRO A 142 6.31 10.49 3.46
CA PRO A 142 5.44 11.65 3.67
C PRO A 142 5.38 12.58 2.44
N PHE A 143 6.50 12.76 1.73
CA PHE A 143 6.55 13.57 0.53
C PHE A 143 5.76 12.91 -0.62
N GLU A 144 5.90 11.60 -0.76
CA GLU A 144 5.15 10.81 -1.75
C GLU A 144 3.64 10.85 -1.48
N LEU A 145 3.19 10.73 -0.22
CA LEU A 145 1.77 10.87 0.13
C LEU A 145 1.22 12.25 -0.24
N ARG A 146 1.94 13.33 0.11
CA ARG A 146 1.53 14.70 -0.25
C ARG A 146 1.46 14.89 -1.77
N ARG A 147 2.38 14.28 -2.52
CA ARG A 147 2.38 14.32 -3.99
C ARG A 147 1.13 13.63 -4.54
N ARG A 148 0.81 12.43 -4.06
CA ARG A 148 -0.40 11.68 -4.43
C ARG A 148 -1.67 12.46 -4.09
N ILE A 149 -1.75 13.02 -2.88
CA ILE A 149 -2.86 13.89 -2.46
C ILE A 149 -3.03 15.06 -3.43
N GLY A 150 -1.95 15.76 -3.77
CA GLY A 150 -1.98 16.86 -4.75
C GLY A 150 -2.52 16.43 -6.11
N HIS A 151 -2.06 15.30 -6.65
CA HIS A 151 -2.55 14.78 -7.93
C HIS A 151 -4.00 14.30 -7.88
N LEU A 152 -4.43 13.67 -6.79
CA LEU A 152 -5.83 13.25 -6.61
C LEU A 152 -6.76 14.45 -6.52
N LEU A 153 -6.34 15.53 -5.86
CA LEU A 153 -7.09 16.79 -5.85
C LEU A 153 -7.25 17.37 -7.25
N LEU A 154 -6.22 17.29 -8.10
CA LEU A 154 -6.33 17.66 -9.52
C LEU A 154 -7.30 16.78 -10.28
N ALA A 155 -7.25 15.46 -10.09
CA ALA A 155 -8.17 14.52 -10.73
C ALA A 155 -9.63 14.77 -10.32
N LEU A 156 -9.86 15.22 -9.09
CA LEU A 156 -11.17 15.61 -8.57
C LEU A 156 -11.58 17.05 -8.92
N GLY A 157 -10.72 17.81 -9.61
CA GLY A 157 -10.97 19.18 -10.06
C GLY A 157 -10.72 20.27 -9.00
N ASP A 158 -10.28 19.91 -7.80
CA ASP A 158 -9.92 20.85 -6.73
C ASP A 158 -8.50 21.41 -6.95
N ARG A 159 -8.39 22.28 -7.95
CA ARG A 159 -7.13 22.88 -8.38
C ARG A 159 -6.50 23.77 -7.29
N ALA A 160 -7.32 24.46 -6.50
CA ALA A 160 -6.85 25.34 -5.45
C ALA A 160 -6.18 24.54 -4.32
N ALA A 161 -6.85 23.51 -3.80
CA ALA A 161 -6.25 22.68 -2.76
C ALA A 161 -5.04 21.88 -3.27
N ALA A 162 -5.07 21.47 -4.55
CA ALA A 162 -3.92 20.83 -5.19
C ALA A 162 -2.71 21.77 -5.26
N HIS A 163 -2.92 23.02 -5.69
CA HIS A 163 -1.86 24.02 -5.75
C HIS A 163 -1.23 24.25 -4.38
N ASP A 164 -2.05 24.48 -3.35
CA ASP A 164 -1.57 24.69 -1.97
C ASP A 164 -0.77 23.50 -1.44
N THR A 165 -1.27 22.28 -1.68
CA THR A 165 -0.61 21.03 -1.25
C THR A 165 0.74 20.87 -1.94
N LEU A 166 0.77 21.03 -3.27
CA LEU A 166 1.99 20.87 -4.08
C LEU A 166 3.01 21.97 -3.81
N LEU A 167 2.58 23.20 -3.53
CA LEU A 167 3.49 24.31 -3.19
C LEU A 167 4.20 24.05 -1.85
N ARG A 168 3.48 23.61 -0.83
CA ARG A 168 4.09 23.22 0.46
C ARG A 168 5.04 22.04 0.30
N LEU A 169 4.63 21.04 -0.48
CA LEU A 169 5.47 19.89 -0.82
C LEU A 169 6.78 20.34 -1.49
N LEU A 170 6.71 21.23 -2.48
CA LEU A 170 7.89 21.72 -3.19
C LEU A 170 8.89 22.36 -2.22
N HIS A 171 8.40 23.25 -1.36
CA HIS A 171 9.23 23.93 -0.36
C HIS A 171 9.96 22.94 0.55
N ASP A 172 9.23 21.97 1.11
CA ASP A 172 9.82 20.99 2.02
C ASP A 172 10.78 20.04 1.30
N ALA A 173 10.44 19.61 0.09
CA ALA A 173 11.26 18.70 -0.70
C ALA A 173 12.57 19.37 -1.16
N GLU A 174 12.55 20.67 -1.50
CA GLU A 174 13.76 21.43 -1.82
C GLU A 174 14.68 21.57 -0.61
N ARG A 175 14.13 21.83 0.58
CA ARG A 175 14.94 21.88 1.81
C ARG A 175 15.58 20.53 2.15
N ARG A 176 14.88 19.43 1.90
CA ARG A 176 15.34 18.09 2.24
C ARG A 176 16.36 17.52 1.24
N HIS A 177 16.07 17.65 -0.06
CA HIS A 177 16.82 16.97 -1.13
C HIS A 177 17.63 17.92 -2.01
N GLY A 178 17.38 19.22 -1.91
CA GLY A 178 17.92 20.21 -2.82
C GLY A 178 17.13 20.33 -4.14
N PRO A 179 17.34 21.42 -4.90
CA PRO A 179 16.53 21.75 -6.07
C PRO A 179 16.77 20.86 -7.30
N GLY A 180 17.89 20.13 -7.34
CA GLY A 180 18.26 19.21 -8.43
C GLY A 180 17.66 17.80 -8.31
N HIS A 181 16.97 17.51 -7.21
CA HIS A 181 16.34 16.21 -7.02
C HIS A 181 15.10 16.03 -7.92
N PRO A 182 14.79 14.82 -8.44
CA PRO A 182 13.66 14.60 -9.34
C PRO A 182 12.31 15.05 -8.79
N LEU A 183 12.03 14.77 -7.50
CA LEU A 183 10.75 15.09 -6.86
C LEU A 183 10.42 16.60 -6.91
N PRO A 184 11.24 17.54 -6.40
CA PRO A 184 11.02 18.97 -6.59
C PRO A 184 10.82 19.38 -8.06
N GLY A 185 11.60 18.79 -8.98
CA GLY A 185 11.47 19.06 -10.41
C GLY A 185 10.10 18.69 -10.99
N GLU A 186 9.57 17.53 -10.62
CA GLU A 186 8.23 17.08 -11.00
C GLU A 186 7.12 17.96 -10.45
N VAL A 187 7.20 18.30 -9.16
CA VAL A 187 6.20 19.16 -8.50
C VAL A 187 6.19 20.56 -9.13
N ARG A 188 7.36 21.12 -9.44
CA ARG A 188 7.47 22.42 -10.12
C ARG A 188 6.81 22.43 -11.50
N ARG A 189 7.01 21.38 -12.30
CA ARG A 189 6.34 21.25 -13.61
C ARG A 189 4.81 21.23 -13.47
N THR A 190 4.30 20.51 -12.48
CA THR A 190 2.85 20.44 -12.20
C THR A 190 2.29 21.80 -11.79
N LEU A 191 2.99 22.53 -10.91
CA LEU A 191 2.60 23.88 -10.50
C LEU A 191 2.66 24.90 -11.63
N GLN A 192 3.67 24.82 -12.51
CA GLN A 192 3.79 25.67 -13.70
C GLN A 192 2.62 25.45 -14.66
N TRP A 193 2.28 24.19 -14.94
CA TRP A 193 1.10 23.84 -15.75
C TRP A 193 -0.19 24.41 -15.13
N LEU A 194 -0.36 24.28 -13.81
CA LEU A 194 -1.51 24.88 -13.12
C LEU A 194 -1.56 26.41 -13.30
N GLY A 195 -0.42 27.10 -13.22
CA GLY A 195 -0.36 28.55 -13.43
C GLY A 195 -0.75 28.97 -14.86
N GLN A 196 -0.38 28.19 -15.86
CA GLN A 196 -0.69 28.47 -17.28
C GLN A 196 -2.14 28.25 -17.65
N VAL A 197 -2.85 27.32 -16.99
CA VAL A 197 -4.28 27.06 -17.25
C VAL A 197 -5.18 28.14 -16.64
N HIS A 198 -4.64 29.01 -15.78
CA HIS A 198 -5.37 30.11 -15.14
C HIS A 198 -4.97 31.52 -15.64
N GLY A 199 -4.02 31.62 -16.58
CA GLY A 199 -3.60 32.88 -17.21
C GLY A 199 -4.15 33.00 -18.62
#